data_AF-A0A7S0W5T7-F1
#
_entry.id   AF-A0A7S0W5T7-F1
#
_cell.length_a   1.000
_cell.length_b   1.000
_cell.length_c   1.000
_cell.angle_alpha   90.00
_cell.angle_beta   90.00
_cell.angle_gamma   90.00
#
_symmetry.space_group_name_H-M   'P 1'
#
loop_
_entity.id
_entity.type
_entity.pdbx_description
1 polymer ?
#
loop_
_entity_poly.entity_id
_entity_poly.type
_entity_poly.pdbx_seq_one_letter_code
_entity_poly.pdbx_strand_id
1 'polypeptide(L)'
;PTRTLPARRPHSASPPPARMVFGLDNSDTDEEVWSPAGMTVKEFFDRSVGTWKSLRSSHNIAFGHVEEVNTEMVIVDLALDSEEVKKMAEQQGISVEDVVVAAHVSWEGYSDWDDKEIQGSTCLAITEPTPNKGKMLRSTGYAEEIPAMSDWEI
;
A
#
# COMPACT_ATOMS: atom_id res chain seq x y z
N PRO A 1 52.39 -46.40 -37.30
CA PRO A 1 51.27 -45.56 -37.79
C PRO A 1 50.58 -44.85 -36.62
N THR A 2 51.06 -43.65 -36.34
CA THR A 2 50.57 -42.75 -35.28
C THR A 2 49.34 -42.01 -35.81
N ARG A 3 48.20 -42.10 -35.12
CA ARG A 3 47.01 -41.28 -35.43
C ARG A 3 46.88 -40.20 -34.35
N THR A 4 47.38 -39.02 -34.69
CA THR A 4 47.35 -37.80 -33.86
C THR A 4 45.90 -37.30 -33.73
N LEU A 5 45.45 -37.05 -32.50
CA LEU A 5 44.18 -36.38 -32.21
C LEU A 5 44.34 -34.85 -32.41
N PRO A 6 43.32 -34.14 -32.93
CA PRO A 6 43.43 -32.70 -33.15
C PRO A 6 43.44 -31.90 -31.84
N ALA A 7 44.22 -30.82 -31.82
CA ALA A 7 44.37 -29.92 -30.70
C ALA A 7 43.04 -29.23 -30.32
N ARG A 8 42.73 -29.20 -29.02
CA ARG A 8 41.59 -28.48 -28.44
C ARG A 8 41.81 -26.98 -28.67
N ARG A 9 40.81 -26.29 -29.24
CA ARG A 9 40.83 -24.82 -29.36
C ARG A 9 40.84 -24.18 -27.95
N PRO A 10 41.57 -23.07 -27.74
CA PRO A 10 41.50 -22.35 -26.48
C PRO A 10 40.10 -21.73 -26.32
N HIS A 11 39.55 -21.82 -25.10
CA HIS A 11 38.34 -21.10 -24.72
C HIS A 11 38.62 -19.60 -24.81
N SER A 12 37.79 -18.89 -25.58
CA SER A 12 37.70 -17.43 -25.56
C SER A 12 37.35 -16.98 -24.15
N ALA A 13 38.27 -16.31 -23.46
CA ALA A 13 37.95 -15.62 -22.21
C ALA A 13 37.01 -14.45 -22.54
N SER A 14 35.84 -14.40 -21.92
CA SER A 14 34.96 -13.24 -21.97
C SER A 14 35.69 -12.01 -21.41
N PRO A 15 35.53 -10.82 -21.99
CA PRO A 15 36.13 -9.61 -21.43
C PRO A 15 35.55 -9.35 -20.03
N PRO A 16 36.33 -8.77 -19.10
CA PRO A 16 35.79 -8.34 -17.82
C PRO A 16 34.68 -7.30 -18.06
N PRO A 17 33.65 -7.26 -17.20
CA PRO A 17 32.60 -6.26 -17.33
C PRO A 17 33.22 -4.86 -17.30
N ALA A 18 32.77 -3.99 -18.21
CA ALA A 18 33.21 -2.61 -18.28
C ALA A 18 32.99 -1.96 -16.90
N ARG A 19 34.06 -1.42 -16.32
CA ARG A 19 33.97 -0.61 -15.11
C ARG A 19 33.25 0.67 -15.50
N MET A 20 31.97 0.76 -15.14
CA MET A 20 31.19 1.99 -15.25
C MET A 20 31.83 3.02 -14.32
N VAL A 21 32.63 3.91 -14.88
CA VAL A 21 33.09 5.10 -14.17
C VAL A 21 31.92 6.05 -14.20
N PHE A 22 31.17 6.11 -13.10
CA PHE A 22 30.22 7.18 -12.87
C PHE A 22 31.02 8.48 -12.81
N GLY A 23 30.90 9.30 -13.85
CA GLY A 23 31.30 10.69 -13.78
C GLY A 23 30.44 11.35 -12.71
N LEU A 24 31.06 11.81 -11.64
CA LEU A 24 30.42 12.71 -10.68
C LEU A 24 30.27 14.07 -11.37
N ASP A 25 29.22 14.20 -12.16
CA ASP A 25 28.55 15.48 -12.39
C ASP A 25 27.86 15.83 -11.07
N ASN A 26 28.52 16.67 -10.29
CA ASN A 26 28.05 17.14 -9.00
C ASN A 26 27.34 18.48 -9.21
N SER A 27 26.25 18.49 -9.99
CA SER A 27 25.22 19.52 -9.84
C SER A 27 24.24 19.01 -8.78
N ASP A 28 24.50 19.38 -7.52
CA ASP A 28 23.60 19.19 -6.38
C ASP A 28 22.20 19.68 -6.74
N THR A 29 21.31 18.76 -7.12
CA THR A 29 19.90 18.92 -6.84
C THR A 29 19.74 18.53 -5.38
N ASP A 30 19.39 19.49 -4.53
CA ASP A 30 18.90 19.22 -3.17
C ASP A 30 17.68 18.28 -3.27
N GLU A 31 17.92 16.97 -3.37
CA GLU A 31 16.87 15.96 -3.26
C GLU A 31 16.41 15.99 -1.81
N GLU A 32 15.28 16.65 -1.58
CA GLU A 32 14.61 16.69 -0.29
C GLU A 32 14.32 15.25 0.14
N VAL A 33 15.09 14.73 1.10
CA VAL A 33 14.90 13.38 1.63
C VAL A 33 13.53 13.34 2.30
N TRP A 34 12.59 12.58 1.71
CA TRP A 34 11.26 12.42 2.28
C TRP A 34 11.34 11.81 3.68
N SER A 35 10.68 12.47 4.65
CA SER A 35 10.54 11.99 6.02
C SER A 35 9.07 12.05 6.45
N PRO A 36 8.50 10.96 6.98
CA PRO A 36 7.16 10.98 7.55
C PRO A 36 7.14 11.51 8.99
N ALA A 37 8.30 11.78 9.60
CA ALA A 37 8.36 12.21 10.99
C ALA A 37 7.65 13.55 11.20
N GLY A 38 6.72 13.59 12.15
CA GLY A 38 5.92 14.79 12.45
C GLY A 38 4.71 15.00 11.54
N MET A 39 4.41 14.06 10.64
CA MET A 39 3.21 14.09 9.80
C MET A 39 1.95 13.94 10.65
N THR A 40 0.96 14.78 10.40
CA THR A 40 -0.38 14.69 11.00
C THR A 40 -1.21 13.59 10.31
N VAL A 41 -2.26 13.10 10.98
CA VAL A 41 -3.15 12.11 10.36
C VAL A 41 -3.82 12.66 9.09
N LYS A 42 -4.14 13.95 9.07
CA LYS A 42 -4.70 14.60 7.87
C LYS A 42 -3.72 14.57 6.71
N GLU A 43 -2.46 14.97 6.93
CA GLU A 43 -1.44 14.93 5.88
C GLU A 43 -1.15 13.52 5.38
N PHE A 44 -1.23 12.51 6.27
CA PHE A 44 -1.12 11.11 5.88
C PHE A 44 -2.22 10.70 4.89
N PHE A 45 -3.47 11.04 5.19
CA PHE A 45 -4.59 10.73 4.31
C PHE A 45 -4.58 11.56 3.01
N ASP A 46 -4.26 12.86 3.09
CA ASP A 46 -4.12 13.73 1.93
C ASP A 46 -3.09 13.16 0.92
N ARG A 47 -1.99 12.57 1.44
CA ARG A 47 -0.96 11.90 0.61
C ARG A 47 -1.33 10.50 0.17
N SER A 48 -2.32 9.87 0.81
CA SER A 48 -2.80 8.54 0.47
C SER A 48 -3.80 8.56 -0.70
N VAL A 49 -4.44 9.70 -0.97
CA VAL A 49 -5.37 9.88 -2.10
C VAL A 49 -4.65 9.59 -3.41
N GLY A 50 -5.23 8.72 -4.23
CA GLY A 50 -4.67 8.31 -5.51
C GLY A 50 -4.99 6.86 -5.88
N THR A 51 -4.36 6.41 -6.95
CA THR A 51 -4.44 5.03 -7.45
C THR A 51 -3.14 4.31 -7.16
N TRP A 52 -3.26 3.14 -6.53
CA TRP A 52 -2.15 2.34 -6.05
C TRP A 52 -2.21 0.95 -6.63
N LYS A 53 -1.07 0.44 -7.09
CA LYS A 53 -0.89 -0.99 -7.37
C LYS A 53 -0.29 -1.63 -6.13
N SER A 54 -0.99 -2.60 -5.57
CA SER A 54 -0.62 -3.28 -4.33
C SER A 54 -0.32 -4.75 -4.62
N LEU A 55 0.68 -5.27 -3.92
CA LEU A 55 1.01 -6.69 -3.85
C LEU A 55 1.00 -7.10 -2.37
N ARG A 56 0.08 -7.99 -2.00
CA ARG A 56 -0.06 -8.52 -0.63
C ARG A 56 0.38 -9.99 -0.61
N SER A 57 1.36 -10.32 0.23
CA SER A 57 1.74 -11.69 0.53
C SER A 57 1.21 -12.11 1.90
N SER A 58 0.40 -13.16 1.97
CA SER A 58 -0.19 -13.66 3.21
C SER A 58 0.34 -15.04 3.57
N HIS A 59 0.98 -15.13 4.74
CA HIS A 59 1.58 -16.36 5.23
C HIS A 59 0.61 -17.08 6.17
N ASN A 60 0.13 -18.24 5.75
CA ASN A 60 -0.63 -19.10 6.63
C ASN A 60 0.32 -19.95 7.49
N ILE A 61 0.56 -19.51 8.73
CA ILE A 61 1.51 -20.16 9.65
C ILE A 61 1.13 -21.61 9.95
N ALA A 62 -0.17 -21.91 10.06
CA ALA A 62 -0.64 -23.26 10.40
C ALA A 62 -0.41 -24.27 9.26
N PHE A 63 -0.41 -23.81 8.00
CA PHE A 63 -0.31 -24.68 6.82
C PHE A 63 0.98 -24.48 6.02
N GLY A 64 1.85 -23.55 6.41
CA GLY A 64 3.12 -23.28 5.73
C GLY A 64 2.96 -22.80 4.28
N HIS A 65 1.83 -22.17 3.96
CA HIS A 65 1.51 -21.69 2.62
C HIS A 65 1.57 -20.17 2.53
N VAL A 66 1.83 -19.67 1.32
CA VAL A 66 1.83 -18.24 0.98
C VAL A 66 0.82 -18.02 -0.14
N GLU A 67 -0.07 -17.05 0.07
CA GLU A 67 -0.97 -16.52 -0.96
C GLU A 67 -0.44 -15.15 -1.41
N GLU A 68 -0.41 -14.92 -2.71
CA GLU A 68 -0.11 -13.61 -3.31
C GLU A 68 -1.36 -13.01 -3.93
N VAL A 69 -1.69 -11.77 -3.54
CA VAL A 69 -2.82 -11.03 -4.10
C VAL A 69 -2.35 -9.72 -4.70
N ASN A 70 -2.64 -9.54 -5.98
CA ASN A 70 -2.36 -8.32 -6.73
C ASN A 70 -3.65 -7.51 -6.86
N THR A 71 -3.63 -6.24 -6.44
CA THR A 71 -4.82 -5.38 -6.50
C THR A 71 -4.49 -3.99 -7.06
N GLU A 72 -5.42 -3.40 -7.80
CA GLU A 72 -5.49 -1.95 -7.97
C GLU A 72 -6.41 -1.38 -6.88
N MET A 73 -5.94 -0.38 -6.15
CA MET A 73 -6.65 0.30 -5.08
C MET A 73 -6.80 1.77 -5.40
N VAL A 74 -7.98 2.32 -5.18
CA VAL A 74 -8.28 3.75 -5.34
C VAL A 74 -8.74 4.31 -4.01
N ILE A 75 -8.06 5.38 -3.57
CA ILE A 75 -8.40 6.15 -2.38
C ILE A 75 -8.83 7.54 -2.83
N VAL A 76 -10.03 7.96 -2.45
CA VAL A 76 -10.56 9.29 -2.74
C VAL A 76 -11.03 9.95 -1.45
N ASP A 77 -10.90 11.27 -1.39
CA ASP A 77 -11.48 12.06 -0.30
C ASP A 77 -13.01 11.96 -0.31
N LEU A 78 -13.58 11.94 0.89
CA LEU A 78 -15.01 12.01 1.12
C LEU A 78 -15.34 13.27 1.92
N ALA A 79 -16.45 13.91 1.61
CA ALA A 79 -16.89 15.07 2.36
C ALA A 79 -17.27 14.67 3.81
N LEU A 80 -16.79 15.43 4.80
CA LEU A 80 -17.04 15.18 6.22
C LEU A 80 -18.54 15.20 6.56
N ASP A 81 -19.32 15.99 5.81
CA ASP A 81 -20.76 16.13 5.96
C ASP A 81 -21.56 15.25 4.97
N SER A 82 -20.92 14.31 4.28
CA SER A 82 -21.62 13.35 3.43
C SER A 82 -22.56 12.48 4.26
N GLU A 83 -23.64 12.02 3.63
CA GLU A 83 -24.63 11.16 4.29
C GLU A 83 -24.02 9.85 4.79
N GLU A 84 -23.00 9.33 4.11
CA GLU A 84 -22.30 8.12 4.54
C GLU A 84 -21.49 8.35 5.82
N VAL A 85 -20.77 9.47 5.93
CA VAL A 85 -20.01 9.82 7.15
C VAL A 85 -20.96 10.09 8.31
N LYS A 86 -22.04 10.84 8.09
CA LYS A 86 -23.08 11.08 9.11
C LYS A 86 -23.66 9.78 9.65
N LYS A 87 -24.01 8.86 8.75
CA LYS A 87 -24.58 7.55 9.12
C LYS A 87 -23.57 6.71 9.91
N MET A 88 -22.31 6.66 9.48
CA MET A 88 -21.26 5.94 10.22
C MET A 88 -21.04 6.51 11.61
N ALA A 89 -20.95 7.85 11.72
CA ALA A 89 -20.79 8.54 12.99
C ALA A 89 -21.97 8.27 13.93
N GLU A 90 -23.20 8.39 13.44
CA GLU A 90 -24.42 8.09 14.20
C GLU A 90 -24.46 6.65 14.70
N GLN A 91 -24.15 5.67 13.84
CA GLN A 91 -24.13 4.25 14.19
C GLN A 91 -23.11 3.92 15.30
N GLN A 92 -22.05 4.71 15.44
CA GLN A 92 -21.00 4.53 16.45
C GLN A 92 -21.12 5.50 17.63
N GLY A 93 -22.16 6.35 17.68
CA GLY A 93 -22.37 7.32 18.75
C GLY A 93 -21.35 8.46 18.79
N ILE A 94 -20.79 8.83 17.64
CA ILE A 94 -19.80 9.90 17.47
C ILE A 94 -20.47 11.13 16.83
N SER A 95 -20.08 12.34 17.24
CA SER A 95 -20.51 13.55 16.54
C SER A 95 -19.82 13.62 15.18
N VAL A 96 -20.57 13.90 14.12
CA VAL A 96 -19.96 14.11 12.79
C VAL A 96 -18.96 15.28 12.80
N GLU A 97 -19.14 16.24 13.71
CA GLU A 97 -18.22 17.38 13.90
C GLU A 97 -16.86 16.97 14.47
N ASP A 98 -16.75 15.79 15.10
CA ASP A 98 -15.48 15.25 15.62
C ASP A 98 -14.64 14.57 14.52
N VAL A 99 -15.19 14.41 13.31
CA VAL A 99 -14.52 13.78 12.17
C VAL A 99 -13.65 14.82 11.45
N VAL A 100 -12.35 14.55 11.36
CA VAL A 100 -11.35 15.44 10.74
C VAL A 100 -10.91 14.99 9.35
N VAL A 101 -11.10 13.71 9.03
CA VAL A 101 -10.78 13.10 7.74
C VAL A 101 -11.87 12.09 7.39
N ALA A 102 -12.27 12.06 6.12
CA ALA A 102 -13.07 10.97 5.57
C ALA A 102 -12.56 10.59 4.18
N ALA A 103 -12.53 9.29 3.90
CA ALA A 103 -12.05 8.75 2.63
C ALA A 103 -12.86 7.53 2.20
N HIS A 104 -13.04 7.36 0.89
CA HIS A 104 -13.56 6.13 0.30
C HIS A 104 -12.41 5.35 -0.33
N VAL A 105 -12.28 4.09 0.04
CA VAL A 105 -11.27 3.16 -0.45
C VAL A 105 -11.97 2.06 -1.22
N SER A 106 -11.50 1.78 -2.44
CA SER A 106 -11.97 0.66 -3.26
C SER A 106 -10.80 -0.13 -3.81
N TRP A 107 -11.01 -1.41 -4.05
CA TRP A 107 -10.00 -2.29 -4.63
C TRP A 107 -10.63 -3.34 -5.53
N GLU A 108 -9.86 -3.74 -6.53
CA GLU A 108 -10.13 -4.89 -7.40
C GLU A 108 -8.82 -5.63 -7.67
N GLY A 109 -8.86 -6.95 -7.80
CA GLY A 109 -7.66 -7.73 -7.99
C GLY A 109 -7.87 -9.23 -8.00
N TYR A 110 -6.77 -9.97 -7.98
CA TYR A 110 -6.74 -11.41 -8.16
C TYR A 110 -5.75 -12.06 -7.19
N SER A 111 -6.11 -13.25 -6.71
CA SER A 111 -5.24 -14.12 -5.92
C SER A 111 -4.56 -15.15 -6.83
N ASP A 112 -3.36 -15.60 -6.45
CA ASP A 112 -2.68 -16.71 -7.11
C ASP A 112 -3.27 -18.10 -6.73
N TRP A 113 -4.22 -18.13 -5.79
CA TRP A 113 -4.88 -19.37 -5.34
C TRP A 113 -6.26 -19.62 -5.96
N ASP A 114 -6.99 -18.57 -6.34
CA ASP A 114 -8.31 -18.67 -6.96
C ASP A 114 -8.40 -17.73 -8.16
N ASP A 115 -8.96 -18.21 -9.26
CA ASP A 115 -9.19 -17.43 -10.48
C ASP A 115 -10.33 -16.41 -10.31
N LYS A 116 -10.95 -16.35 -9.13
CA LYS A 116 -11.98 -15.37 -8.81
C LYS A 116 -11.38 -14.00 -8.53
N GLU A 117 -11.99 -13.00 -9.15
CA GLU A 117 -11.75 -11.61 -8.85
C GLU A 117 -12.18 -11.27 -7.41
N ILE A 118 -11.32 -10.54 -6.71
CA ILE A 118 -11.55 -10.02 -5.38
C ILE A 118 -11.76 -8.52 -5.54
N GLN A 119 -12.95 -8.05 -5.17
CA GLN A 119 -13.29 -6.63 -5.20
C GLN A 119 -13.98 -6.22 -3.89
N GLY A 120 -13.88 -4.94 -3.55
CA GLY A 120 -14.58 -4.38 -2.41
C GLY A 120 -14.37 -2.88 -2.28
N SER A 121 -15.13 -2.30 -1.36
CA SER A 121 -14.94 -0.91 -0.94
C SER A 121 -15.30 -0.73 0.53
N THR A 122 -14.79 0.36 1.10
CA THR A 122 -15.12 0.81 2.45
C THR A 122 -14.94 2.32 2.54
N CYS A 123 -15.70 2.95 3.44
CA CYS A 123 -15.49 4.33 3.83
C CYS A 123 -14.85 4.38 5.20
N LEU A 124 -13.91 5.29 5.35
CA LEU A 124 -13.18 5.58 6.56
C LEU A 124 -13.58 6.97 7.05
N ALA A 125 -13.77 7.12 8.36
CA ALA A 125 -13.90 8.41 9.02
C ALA A 125 -13.01 8.44 10.27
N ILE A 126 -12.23 9.50 10.43
CA ILE A 126 -11.20 9.61 11.46
C ILE A 126 -11.56 10.71 12.44
N THR A 127 -11.52 10.41 13.73
CA THR A 127 -11.54 11.41 14.79
C THR A 127 -10.13 11.64 15.33
N GLU A 128 -9.83 12.87 15.74
CA GLU A 128 -8.52 13.28 16.26
C GLU A 128 -8.68 14.03 17.59
N PRO A 129 -9.05 13.34 18.69
CA PRO A 129 -9.12 13.97 20.01
C PRO A 129 -7.75 14.45 20.52
N THR A 130 -6.66 13.89 20.00
CA THR A 130 -5.28 14.34 20.23
C THR A 130 -4.45 14.16 18.95
N PRO A 131 -3.36 14.93 18.74
CA PRO A 131 -2.66 14.98 17.45
C PRO A 131 -2.10 13.64 16.92
N ASN A 132 -1.92 12.64 17.79
CA ASN A 132 -1.25 11.39 17.42
C ASN A 132 -2.12 10.14 17.61
N LYS A 133 -3.37 10.28 18.05
CA LYS A 133 -4.26 9.13 18.29
C LYS A 133 -5.72 9.54 18.26
N GLY A 134 -6.56 8.57 17.95
CA GLY A 134 -8.00 8.77 17.92
C GLY A 134 -8.76 7.51 17.55
N LYS A 135 -9.95 7.69 16.97
CA LYS A 135 -10.80 6.60 16.49
C LYS A 135 -10.88 6.61 14.97
N MET A 136 -10.86 5.42 14.38
CA MET A 136 -11.15 5.19 12.96
C MET A 136 -12.44 4.40 12.86
N LEU A 137 -13.45 5.02 12.26
CA LEU A 137 -14.74 4.42 11.94
C LEU A 137 -14.66 3.85 10.53
N ARG A 138 -15.24 2.67 10.32
CA ARG A 138 -15.31 2.00 9.03
C ARG A 138 -16.75 1.67 8.67
N SER A 139 -17.12 1.88 7.41
CA SER A 139 -18.44 1.46 6.93
C SER A 139 -18.53 -0.07 6.94
N THR A 140 -19.76 -0.57 7.10
CA THR A 140 -20.06 -1.99 6.87
C THR A 140 -19.69 -2.34 5.44
N GLY A 141 -18.74 -3.26 5.26
CA GLY A 141 -18.16 -3.60 3.96
C GLY A 141 -18.08 -5.11 3.72
N TYR A 142 -17.34 -5.50 2.69
CA TYR A 142 -17.20 -6.89 2.20
C TYR A 142 -16.83 -7.92 3.29
N ALA A 143 -16.13 -7.52 4.35
CA ALA A 143 -15.65 -8.43 5.40
C ALA A 143 -16.47 -8.40 6.71
N GLU A 144 -17.27 -7.35 6.97
CA GLU A 144 -17.86 -7.11 8.30
C GLU A 144 -19.35 -6.71 8.17
N GLU A 145 -20.24 -7.46 8.85
CA GLU A 145 -21.68 -7.19 8.87
C GLU A 145 -22.08 -6.08 9.87
N ILE A 146 -21.13 -5.61 10.68
CA ILE A 146 -21.34 -4.64 11.75
C ILE A 146 -20.35 -3.49 11.56
N PRO A 147 -20.77 -2.22 11.67
CA PRO A 147 -19.82 -1.13 11.57
C PRO A 147 -18.81 -1.21 12.70
N ALA A 148 -17.55 -1.00 12.37
CA ALA A 148 -16.43 -1.18 13.29
C ALA A 148 -15.75 0.15 13.61
N MET A 149 -15.30 0.26 14.86
CA MET A 149 -14.49 1.36 15.34
C MET A 149 -13.21 0.80 15.95
N SER A 150 -12.06 1.35 15.55
CA SER A 150 -10.75 0.99 16.08
C SER A 150 -10.00 2.20 16.61
N ASP A 151 -9.02 1.96 17.47
CA ASP A 151 -8.00 2.95 17.81
C ASP A 151 -6.98 3.09 16.67
N TRP A 152 -6.46 4.30 16.45
CA TRP A 152 -5.32 4.56 15.57
C TRP A 152 -4.25 5.38 16.32
N GLU A 153 -2.99 5.27 15.87
CA GLU A 153 -1.85 6.05 16.35
C GLU A 153 -0.91 6.38 15.18
N ILE A 154 -0.23 7.53 15.22
CA ILE A 154 0.79 7.98 14.25
C ILE A 154 2.05 8.49 14.94
#